data_AF-A0A963TEN3-F1
#
_entry.id   AF-A0A963TEN3-F1
#
_cell.length_a   1.000
_cell.length_b   1.000
_cell.length_c   1.000
_cell.angle_alpha   90.00
_cell.angle_beta   90.00
_cell.angle_gamma   90.00
#
_symmetry.space_group_name_H-M   'P 1'
#
loop_
_entity.id
_entity.type
_entity.pdbx_description
1 polymer ?
#
loop_
_entity_poly.entity_id
_entity_poly.type
_entity_poly.pdbx_seq_one_letter_code
_entity_poly.pdbx_strand_id
1 'polypeptide(L)'
;DVSDGLLADLGHICEASGLGARVRPHALPLSDAARRALEVAPDLADAPLAGGDDYELVFTLPPHRRDDLAGLSARLDLRLTVIGTMTESRGLRLVDPKGHVTRPDRVGFRHF
;
A
#
# COMPACT_ATOMS: atom_id res chain seq x y z
N ASP A 1 0.98 4.58 11.10
CA ASP A 1 1.34 5.42 9.94
C ASP A 1 2.34 4.64 9.11
N VAL A 2 2.78 5.16 7.97
CA VAL A 2 3.76 4.52 7.09
C VAL A 2 5.12 5.16 7.32
N SER A 3 5.93 4.55 8.18
CA SER A 3 7.29 5.01 8.49
C SER A 3 8.35 4.05 7.96
N ASP A 4 8.10 2.74 8.07
CA ASP A 4 9.10 1.70 7.76
C ASP A 4 8.89 1.11 6.35
N GLY A 5 7.85 1.60 5.67
CA GLY A 5 7.42 1.18 4.35
C GLY A 5 6.01 0.60 4.38
N LEU A 6 5.24 0.87 3.32
CA LEU A 6 3.84 0.49 3.23
C LEU A 6 3.59 -0.98 3.56
N LEU A 7 4.41 -1.89 3.06
CA LEU A 7 4.23 -3.33 3.29
C LEU A 7 4.57 -3.75 4.73
N ALA A 8 5.50 -3.07 5.41
CA ALA A 8 5.85 -3.37 6.79
C ALA A 8 4.70 -2.94 7.71
N ASP A 9 4.24 -1.70 7.57
CA ASP A 9 3.19 -1.15 8.41
C ASP A 9 1.82 -1.76 8.12
N LEU A 10 1.52 -2.11 6.87
CA LEU A 10 0.36 -2.95 6.55
C LEU A 10 0.51 -4.37 7.11
N GLY A 11 1.74 -4.88 7.19
CA GLY A 11 2.06 -6.14 7.85
C GLY A 11 1.66 -6.14 9.32
N HIS A 12 1.95 -5.05 10.05
CA HIS A 12 1.52 -4.88 11.44
C HIS A 12 -0.01 -4.91 11.59
N ILE A 13 -0.75 -4.25 10.69
CA ILE A 13 -2.22 -4.32 10.65
C ILE A 13 -2.70 -5.76 10.42
N CYS A 14 -2.10 -6.46 9.45
CA CYS A 14 -2.44 -7.85 9.14
C CYS A 14 -2.22 -8.77 10.35
N GLU A 15 -1.07 -8.65 11.01
CA GLU A 15 -0.70 -9.46 12.17
C GLU A 15 -1.66 -9.26 13.34
N ALA A 16 -1.89 -8.00 13.74
CA ALA A 16 -2.80 -7.66 14.82
C ALA A 16 -4.25 -8.09 14.55
N SER A 17 -4.66 -8.12 13.27
CA SER A 17 -6.02 -8.51 12.86
C SER A 17 -6.17 -10.01 12.59
N GLY A 18 -5.07 -10.78 12.53
CA GLY A 18 -5.10 -12.18 12.11
C GLY A 18 -5.46 -12.40 10.63
N LEU A 19 -5.30 -11.37 9.79
CA LEU A 19 -5.66 -11.36 8.37
C LEU A 19 -4.42 -11.32 7.46
N GLY A 20 -4.62 -11.33 6.16
CA GLY A 20 -3.63 -10.91 5.16
C GLY A 20 -4.16 -9.76 4.30
N ALA A 21 -3.39 -9.40 3.28
CA ALA A 21 -3.80 -8.36 2.33
C ALA A 21 -3.30 -8.63 0.91
N ARG A 22 -4.12 -8.22 -0.06
CA ARG A 22 -3.76 -8.11 -1.48
C ARG A 22 -3.59 -6.64 -1.83
N VAL A 23 -2.37 -6.27 -2.18
CA VAL A 23 -1.98 -4.90 -2.57
C VAL A 23 -1.83 -4.84 -4.08
N ARG A 24 -2.25 -3.74 -4.70
CA ARG A 24 -2.09 -3.46 -6.12
C ARG A 24 -1.06 -2.35 -6.28
N PRO A 25 0.23 -2.67 -6.54
CA PRO A 25 1.28 -1.65 -6.64
C PRO A 25 0.98 -0.56 -7.68
N HIS A 26 0.35 -0.93 -8.81
CA HIS A 26 -0.06 0.01 -9.86
C HIS A 26 -1.13 1.03 -9.42
N ALA A 27 -1.80 0.80 -8.29
CA ALA A 27 -2.83 1.69 -7.75
C ALA A 27 -2.26 2.71 -6.74
N LEU A 28 -0.96 2.64 -6.42
CA LEU A 28 -0.36 3.56 -5.45
C LEU A 28 -0.41 5.01 -5.94
N PRO A 29 -0.75 5.99 -5.07
CA PRO A 29 -0.87 7.39 -5.45
C PRO A 29 0.50 8.07 -5.54
N LEU A 30 1.32 7.66 -6.50
CA LEU A 30 2.66 8.22 -6.67
C LEU A 30 2.61 9.69 -7.12
N SER A 31 3.48 10.51 -6.53
CA SER A 31 3.78 11.86 -7.01
C SER A 31 4.38 11.81 -8.42
N ASP A 32 4.32 12.92 -9.16
CA ASP A 32 4.91 12.99 -10.50
C ASP A 32 6.43 12.79 -10.48
N ALA A 33 7.10 13.26 -9.41
CA ALA A 33 8.53 13.05 -9.22
C ALA A 33 8.84 11.56 -9.00
N ALA A 34 8.08 10.87 -8.15
CA ALA A 34 8.24 9.43 -7.94
C ALA A 34 7.99 8.63 -9.22
N ARG A 35 6.95 8.97 -10.00
CA ARG A 35 6.69 8.31 -11.30
C ARG A 35 7.87 8.48 -12.26
N ARG A 36 8.38 9.71 -12.43
CA ARG A 36 9.55 9.97 -13.29
C ARG A 36 10.80 9.23 -12.80
N ALA A 37 11.02 9.15 -11.49
CA ALA A 37 12.14 8.40 -10.93
C ALA A 37 12.08 6.91 -11.30
N LEU A 38 10.89 6.29 -11.21
CA LEU A 38 10.70 4.89 -11.59
C LEU A 38 10.83 4.65 -13.10
N GLU A 39 10.49 5.63 -13.93
CA GLU A 39 10.70 5.55 -15.39
C GLU A 39 12.19 5.52 -15.75
N VAL A 40 13.03 6.28 -15.04
CA VAL A 40 14.49 6.34 -15.32
C VAL A 40 15.29 5.28 -14.57
N ALA A 41 14.78 4.79 -13.44
CA ALA A 41 15.42 3.79 -12.58
C ALA A 41 14.41 2.68 -12.20
N PRO A 42 14.14 1.73 -13.12
CA PRO A 42 13.18 0.64 -12.89
C PRO A 42 13.57 -0.31 -11.75
N ASP A 43 14.85 -0.34 -11.37
CA ASP A 43 15.36 -1.08 -10.22
C ASP A 43 14.82 -0.56 -8.88
N LEU A 44 14.29 0.67 -8.85
CA LEU A 44 13.59 1.24 -7.70
C LEU A 44 12.11 0.87 -7.61
N ALA A 45 11.62 -0.07 -8.43
CA ALA A 45 10.20 -0.45 -8.49
C ALA A 45 9.58 -0.84 -7.13
N ASP A 46 10.38 -1.35 -6.19
CA ASP A 46 9.94 -1.72 -4.84
C ASP A 46 9.95 -0.55 -3.84
N ALA A 47 10.56 0.58 -4.17
CA ALA A 47 10.69 1.72 -3.26
C ALA A 47 9.34 2.24 -2.74
N PRO A 48 8.27 2.39 -3.55
CA PRO A 48 6.96 2.79 -3.05
C PRO A 48 6.28 1.79 -2.12
N LEU A 49 6.79 0.56 -2.05
CA LEU A 49 6.24 -0.52 -1.23
C LEU A 49 7.02 -0.72 0.07
N ALA A 50 8.34 -0.55 0.02
CA ALA A 50 9.26 -0.95 1.08
C ALA A 50 10.30 0.13 1.47
N GLY A 51 10.21 1.34 0.91
CA GLY A 51 11.15 2.44 1.14
C GLY A 51 11.04 3.05 2.54
N GLY A 52 9.82 3.45 2.94
CA GLY A 52 9.57 4.14 4.21
C GLY A 52 9.75 5.66 4.12
N ASP A 53 9.72 6.32 5.28
CA ASP A 53 9.75 7.78 5.45
C ASP A 53 8.64 8.56 4.71
N ASP A 54 7.53 7.89 4.39
CA ASP A 54 6.38 8.51 3.74
C ASP A 54 5.54 9.35 4.73
N TYR A 55 5.44 8.91 5.99
CA TYR A 55 4.58 9.48 7.05
C TYR A 55 3.11 9.65 6.64
N GLU A 56 2.65 8.81 5.71
CA GLU A 56 1.26 8.73 5.26
C GLU A 56 0.43 7.78 6.15
N LEU A 57 -0.91 7.83 5.99
CA LEU A 57 -1.80 6.90 6.71
C LEU A 57 -2.23 5.72 5.83
N VAL A 58 -1.94 4.51 6.31
CA VAL A 58 -2.56 3.28 5.81
C VAL A 58 -3.66 2.81 6.78
N PHE A 59 -4.85 2.55 6.26
CA PHE A 59 -5.99 2.11 7.05
C PHE A 59 -6.92 1.19 6.25
N THR A 60 -7.87 0.55 6.94
CA THR A 60 -8.86 -0.34 6.33
C THR A 60 -10.27 0.16 6.60
N LEU A 61 -11.20 -0.23 5.73
CA LEU A 61 -12.63 0.06 5.88
C LEU A 61 -13.45 -1.10 5.31
N PRO A 62 -14.65 -1.36 5.83
CA PRO A 62 -15.52 -2.38 5.26
C PRO A 62 -16.03 -1.94 3.86
N PRO A 63 -16.28 -2.90 2.94
CA PRO A 63 -16.64 -2.58 1.55
C PRO A 63 -17.86 -1.66 1.40
N HIS A 64 -18.86 -1.79 2.28
CA HIS A 64 -20.08 -0.99 2.25
C HIS A 64 -19.88 0.49 2.59
N ARG A 65 -18.71 0.87 3.13
CA ARG A 65 -18.34 2.27 3.42
C ARG A 65 -17.45 2.90 2.35
N ARG A 66 -17.20 2.19 1.24
CA ARG A 66 -16.29 2.69 0.20
C ARG A 66 -16.75 4.01 -0.40
N ASP A 67 -18.06 4.20 -0.54
CA ASP A 67 -18.62 5.41 -1.12
C ASP A 67 -18.46 6.63 -0.19
N ASP A 68 -18.24 6.43 1.12
CA ASP A 68 -17.93 7.49 2.09
C ASP A 68 -16.57 8.16 1.80
N LEU A 69 -15.65 7.46 1.11
CA LEU A 69 -14.28 7.95 0.89
C LEU A 69 -14.24 9.25 0.09
N ALA A 70 -15.15 9.42 -0.88
CA ALA A 70 -15.21 10.65 -1.68
C ALA A 70 -15.56 11.86 -0.81
N GLY A 71 -16.55 11.73 0.07
CA GLY A 71 -16.93 12.77 1.02
C GLY A 71 -15.83 13.06 2.04
N LEU A 72 -15.16 12.02 2.53
CA LEU A 72 -14.04 12.17 3.47
C LEU A 72 -12.85 12.88 2.83
N SER A 73 -12.49 12.49 1.59
CA SER A 73 -11.40 13.08 0.82
C SER A 73 -11.64 14.57 0.59
N ALA A 74 -12.85 14.96 0.15
CA ALA A 74 -13.21 16.36 -0.06
C ALA A 74 -13.19 17.19 1.24
N ARG A 75 -13.68 16.62 2.35
CA ARG A 75 -13.70 17.32 3.64
C ARG A 75 -12.31 17.55 4.22
N LEU A 76 -11.39 16.61 4.01
CA LEU A 76 -10.02 16.70 4.53
C LEU A 76 -9.07 17.43 3.56
N ASP A 77 -9.51 17.70 2.33
CA ASP A 77 -8.64 18.15 1.24
C ASP A 77 -7.42 17.24 1.03
N LEU A 78 -7.64 15.93 1.12
CA LEU A 78 -6.60 14.90 1.00
C LEU A 78 -7.01 13.82 0.02
N ARG A 79 -6.08 13.37 -0.83
CA ARG A 79 -6.30 12.26 -1.75
C ARG A 79 -6.33 10.94 -0.99
N LEU A 80 -7.48 10.28 -0.95
CA LEU A 80 -7.62 8.92 -0.41
C LEU A 80 -7.66 7.90 -1.55
N THR A 81 -6.77 6.90 -1.51
CA THR A 81 -6.63 5.94 -2.62
C THR A 81 -6.80 4.51 -2.12
N VAL A 82 -7.72 3.75 -2.73
CA VAL A 82 -7.91 2.33 -2.43
C VAL A 82 -6.86 1.50 -3.16
N ILE A 83 -5.85 1.04 -2.42
CA ILE A 83 -4.70 0.32 -2.97
C ILE A 83 -4.83 -1.21 -2.92
N GLY A 84 -5.88 -1.76 -2.31
CA GLY A 84 -5.97 -3.20 -2.07
C GLY A 84 -7.19 -3.65 -1.29
N THR A 85 -7.13 -4.87 -0.78
CA THR A 85 -8.18 -5.51 0.03
C THR A 85 -7.56 -6.40 1.10
N MET A 86 -8.15 -6.41 2.29
CA MET A 86 -7.85 -7.42 3.32
C MET A 86 -8.38 -8.80 2.92
N THR A 87 -7.75 -9.87 3.39
CA THR A 87 -8.12 -11.26 3.08
C THR A 87 -8.05 -12.15 4.32
N GLU A 88 -8.88 -13.18 4.37
CA GLU A 88 -8.79 -14.20 5.44
C GLU A 88 -7.50 -15.03 5.35
N SER A 89 -6.99 -15.24 4.13
CA SER A 89 -5.68 -15.87 3.94
C SER A 89 -4.58 -14.97 4.47
N ARG A 90 -3.74 -15.51 5.36
CA ARG A 90 -2.63 -14.77 5.98
C ARG A 90 -1.53 -14.37 4.98
N GLY A 91 -0.87 -13.26 5.31
CA GLY A 91 0.30 -12.75 4.62
C GLY A 91 -0.02 -11.74 3.52
N LEU A 92 1.03 -11.06 3.05
CA LEU A 92 0.94 -10.05 2.01
C LEU A 92 1.06 -10.68 0.62
N ARG A 93 0.32 -10.14 -0.34
CA ARG A 93 0.35 -10.52 -1.75
C ARG A 93 0.28 -9.27 -2.61
N LEU A 94 1.07 -9.24 -3.68
CA LEU A 94 1.01 -8.21 -4.70
C LEU A 94 0.19 -8.73 -5.88
N VAL A 95 -0.67 -7.87 -6.43
CA VAL A 95 -1.57 -8.21 -7.55
C VAL A 95 -1.34 -7.22 -8.69
N ASP A 96 -0.95 -7.75 -9.85
CA ASP A 96 -0.77 -6.96 -11.06
C ASP A 96 -2.13 -6.68 -11.76
N PRO A 97 -2.17 -5.81 -12.79
CA PRO A 97 -3.41 -5.54 -13.55
C PRO A 97 -4.00 -6.77 -14.29
N LYS A 98 -3.20 -7.82 -14.50
CA LYS A 98 -3.63 -9.08 -15.12
C LYS A 98 -4.16 -10.09 -14.10
N GLY A 99 -4.14 -9.75 -12.81
CA GLY A 99 -4.56 -10.61 -11.71
C GLY A 99 -3.49 -11.63 -11.27
N HIS A 100 -2.26 -11.53 -11.77
CA HIS A 100 -1.17 -12.37 -11.31
C HIS A 100 -0.79 -12.00 -9.87
N VAL A 101 -0.55 -13.02 -9.05
CA VAL A 101 -0.33 -12.87 -7.61
C VAL A 101 1.09 -13.30 -7.24
N THR A 102 1.87 -12.38 -6.68
CA THR A 102 3.22 -12.66 -6.17
C THR A 102 3.31 -12.36 -4.67
N ARG A 103 4.40 -12.81 -4.06
CA ARG A 103 4.81 -12.37 -2.72
C ARG A 103 5.79 -11.20 -2.88
N PRO A 104 5.78 -10.24 -1.96
CA PRO A 104 6.80 -9.20 -1.96
C PRO A 104 8.16 -9.81 -1.58
N ASP A 105 9.22 -9.43 -2.30
CA ASP A 105 10.59 -9.86 -2.01
C ASP A 105 11.16 -9.12 -0.79
N ARG A 106 10.69 -7.89 -0.56
CA ARG A 106 11.00 -7.05 0.59
C ARG A 106 9.74 -6.41 1.14
N VAL A 107 9.65 -6.29 2.46
CA VAL A 107 8.48 -5.70 3.13
C VAL A 107 8.73 -4.32 3.71
N GLY A 108 9.98 -3.92 3.94
CA GLY A 108 10.30 -2.61 4.49
C GLY A 108 11.73 -2.51 4.95
N PHE A 109 12.05 -1.41 5.63
CA PHE A 109 13.29 -1.26 6.37
C PHE A 109 13.30 -2.17 7.61
N ARG A 110 14.46 -2.72 7.98
CA ARG A 110 14.65 -3.42 9.24
C ARG A 110 15.83 -2.80 9.97
N HIS A 111 15.60 -2.38 11.20
CA HIS A 111 16.70 -2.02 12.09
C HIS A 111 17.42 -3.29 12.54
N PHE A 112 18.75 -3.28 12.36
CA PHE A 112 19.81 -4.21 12.82
C PHE A 112 19.42 -5.67 13.14
#